data_AF-A0A834NV65-F1
#
_entry.id   AF-A0A834NV65-F1
#
_cell.length_a   1.000
_cell.length_b   1.000
_cell.length_c   1.000
_cell.angle_alpha   90.00
_cell.angle_beta   90.00
_cell.angle_gamma   90.00
#
_symmetry.space_group_name_H-M   'P 1'
#
loop_
_entity.id
_entity.type
_entity.pdbx_description
1 polymer ?
#
loop_
_entity_poly.entity_id
_entity_poly.type
_entity_poly.pdbx_seq_one_letter_code
_entity_poly.pdbx_strand_id
1 'polypeptide(L)'
;MMGTNLRRKTEKNDAMEEGVAEHNHIHDKADIRGDEKNIAILFFLYLLQGIPLGLCGSIPMLLQNRGVSYRQQAEFSFVQWPFSLKLFWAPIVDSVFYQKFGRRKTWLIPTQYMMGMFMLVLSGHVDHWLGKENEKPNIEMLTALFFALNVLAATQDIVVDGWALTMLKRCNVAYASTCNSVGQTAGYFIGYVLFMALESAEFCNGYLRSVPSNEGILTLPGFLYFWGWIFIVTTTFIALLKGENKEKVGKGEELNTDIRHAYKLLWDIVKLPSIKTTIIFLLTAKIGFSACDAVTGLKLVEAGIPKEKFALMAVPMTPLQIFLPLAISKYTVGPRPMDIYMKAMPYRLAFGLIAACLVWITPYIINNGQVPMYYFIILIVLYLIHQISASCMFVASMAFFAKVSDPAVGGTYMTLLNTLSNLGANWPATAALWFVDPLTLRQCSTDASNDCSTLAEKQLCTSTNGGTCIMQLDGYYIESLLCLIIGFSWLRWGKRKVNFLQARPISAWKINLTRQNR
;
A
#
# COMPACT_ATOMS: atom_id res chain seq x y z
N MET A 1 -12.69 35.31 66.65
CA MET A 1 -12.63 33.88 66.26
C MET A 1 -13.56 33.68 65.08
N MET A 2 -12.95 33.65 63.90
CA MET A 2 -13.51 33.31 62.60
C MET A 2 -13.44 31.81 62.36
N GLY A 3 -14.32 31.30 61.48
CA GLY A 3 -14.39 29.90 61.05
C GLY A 3 -15.52 29.19 61.78
N THR A 4 -16.58 28.73 61.16
CA THR A 4 -16.61 27.83 60.00
C THR A 4 -18.03 27.84 59.42
N ASN A 5 -18.27 28.52 58.29
CA ASN A 5 -19.57 28.43 57.58
C ASN A 5 -19.47 28.52 56.05
N LEU A 6 -18.29 28.32 55.48
CA LEU A 6 -18.05 28.41 54.02
C LEU A 6 -17.79 27.07 53.32
N ARG A 7 -17.77 25.93 54.05
CA ARG A 7 -17.44 24.63 53.45
C ARG A 7 -18.63 23.78 53.00
N ARG A 8 -19.86 24.13 53.38
CA ARG A 8 -21.05 23.29 53.11
C ARG A 8 -21.92 23.76 51.94
N LYS A 9 -21.57 24.88 51.30
CA LYS A 9 -22.33 25.46 50.17
C LYS A 9 -21.70 25.21 48.80
N THR A 10 -20.44 24.78 48.75
CA THR A 10 -19.74 24.46 47.49
C THR A 10 -20.02 23.03 47.02
N GLU A 11 -20.26 22.08 47.92
CA GLU A 11 -20.55 20.67 47.57
C GLU A 11 -21.98 20.43 47.05
N LYS A 12 -22.88 21.43 47.14
CA LYS A 12 -24.29 21.28 46.73
C LYS A 12 -24.60 21.87 45.35
N ASN A 13 -23.66 22.60 44.75
CA ASN A 13 -23.80 23.12 43.39
C ASN A 13 -23.03 22.30 42.33
N ASP A 14 -22.16 21.38 42.74
CA ASP A 14 -21.47 20.44 41.83
C ASP A 14 -22.22 19.11 41.66
N ALA A 15 -23.37 18.94 42.30
CA ALA A 15 -24.17 17.70 42.26
C ALA A 15 -25.46 17.83 41.42
N MET A 16 -25.55 18.83 40.53
CA MET A 16 -26.77 19.11 39.76
C MET A 16 -26.54 19.53 38.30
N GLU A 17 -25.48 19.02 37.67
CA GLU A 17 -25.30 18.99 36.21
C GLU A 17 -24.81 17.63 35.68
N GLU A 18 -24.99 16.54 36.45
CA GLU A 18 -24.89 15.17 35.94
C GLU A 18 -26.27 14.72 35.47
N GLY A 19 -26.61 15.10 34.24
CA GLY A 19 -27.92 14.85 33.65
C GLY A 19 -27.91 14.90 32.12
N VAL A 20 -26.83 14.46 31.48
CA VAL A 20 -26.86 14.10 30.06
C VAL A 20 -26.66 12.61 29.98
N ALA A 21 -27.74 11.92 29.63
CA ALA A 21 -27.85 10.48 29.50
C ALA A 21 -26.57 9.85 28.91
N GLU A 22 -25.81 9.16 29.77
CA GLU A 22 -24.93 8.09 29.33
C GLU A 22 -25.84 7.04 28.68
N HIS A 23 -25.91 7.10 27.34
CA HIS A 23 -26.29 5.95 26.57
C HIS A 23 -25.25 4.87 26.89
N ASN A 24 -25.60 3.98 27.83
CA ASN A 24 -24.96 2.71 28.03
C ASN A 24 -24.83 2.04 26.65
N HIS A 25 -23.64 2.11 26.06
CA HIS A 25 -23.22 1.20 25.01
C HIS A 25 -23.14 -0.17 25.68
N ILE A 26 -24.28 -0.85 25.75
CA ILE A 26 -24.29 -2.30 25.72
C ILE A 26 -23.40 -2.63 24.53
N HIS A 27 -22.26 -3.27 24.80
CA HIS A 27 -21.51 -3.97 23.77
C HIS A 27 -22.47 -5.04 23.26
N ASP A 28 -23.34 -4.69 22.30
CA ASP A 28 -24.09 -5.64 21.52
C ASP A 28 -23.05 -6.62 21.00
N LYS A 29 -23.12 -7.87 21.49
CA LYS A 29 -22.24 -8.93 21.00
C LYS A 29 -22.39 -8.93 19.48
N ALA A 30 -21.27 -8.83 18.76
CA ALA A 30 -21.26 -8.83 17.31
C ALA A 30 -21.98 -10.10 16.82
N ASP A 31 -23.20 -9.93 16.32
CA ASP A 31 -23.99 -11.00 15.72
C ASP A 31 -23.89 -10.89 14.20
N ILE A 32 -23.20 -11.86 13.61
CA ILE A 32 -22.93 -11.93 12.17
C ILE A 32 -24.19 -12.34 11.39
N ARG A 33 -25.20 -12.91 12.07
CA ARG A 33 -26.43 -13.38 11.41
C ARG A 33 -27.11 -12.26 10.64
N GLY A 34 -27.29 -12.47 9.34
CA GLY A 34 -27.88 -11.50 8.41
C GLY A 34 -26.89 -10.59 7.68
N ASP A 35 -25.63 -10.50 8.13
CA ASP A 35 -24.56 -9.76 7.43
C ASP A 35 -23.60 -10.68 6.65
N GLU A 36 -23.69 -11.99 6.82
CA GLU A 36 -22.81 -12.98 6.17
C GLU A 36 -22.66 -12.76 4.65
N LYS A 37 -23.79 -12.57 3.94
CA LYS A 37 -23.78 -12.31 2.50
C LYS A 37 -23.09 -11.00 2.15
N ASN A 38 -23.28 -9.96 2.96
CA ASN A 38 -22.67 -8.66 2.74
C ASN A 38 -21.16 -8.71 3.00
N ILE A 39 -20.75 -9.39 4.06
CA ILE A 39 -19.33 -9.66 4.38
C ILE A 39 -18.67 -10.44 3.24
N ALA A 40 -19.32 -11.50 2.73
CA ALA A 40 -18.79 -12.28 1.61
C ALA A 40 -18.64 -11.43 0.33
N ILE A 41 -19.63 -10.59 0.00
CA ILE A 41 -19.56 -9.67 -1.14
C ILE A 41 -18.42 -8.66 -0.95
N LEU A 42 -18.31 -8.03 0.23
CA LEU A 42 -17.25 -7.07 0.52
C LEU A 42 -15.87 -7.71 0.43
N PHE A 43 -15.67 -8.88 1.06
CA PHE A 43 -14.43 -9.63 0.97
C PHE A 43 -14.05 -9.92 -0.49
N PHE A 44 -15.00 -10.38 -1.30
CA PHE A 44 -14.74 -10.68 -2.71
C PHE A 44 -14.45 -9.42 -3.54
N LEU A 45 -15.13 -8.30 -3.28
CA LEU A 45 -14.84 -7.01 -3.92
C LEU A 45 -13.43 -6.51 -3.61
N TYR A 46 -12.99 -6.65 -2.36
CA TYR A 46 -11.62 -6.31 -1.96
C TYR A 46 -10.58 -7.29 -2.53
N LEU A 47 -10.93 -8.57 -2.67
CA LEU A 47 -10.09 -9.55 -3.36
C LEU A 47 -9.89 -9.16 -4.83
N LEU A 48 -10.96 -8.79 -5.54
CA LEU A 48 -10.86 -8.30 -6.92
C LEU A 48 -9.94 -7.09 -7.02
N GLN A 49 -10.04 -6.14 -6.09
CA GLN A 49 -9.16 -4.97 -6.05
C GLN A 49 -7.69 -5.34 -5.80
N GLY A 50 -7.43 -6.34 -4.96
CA GLY A 50 -6.07 -6.79 -4.66
C GLY A 50 -5.34 -7.38 -5.88
N ILE A 51 -6.05 -7.89 -6.88
CA ILE A 51 -5.44 -8.57 -8.03
C ILE A 51 -4.67 -7.61 -8.94
N PRO A 52 -5.23 -6.49 -9.41
CA PRO A 52 -4.46 -5.45 -10.10
C PRO A 52 -3.28 -4.96 -9.28
N LEU A 53 -3.44 -4.78 -7.96
CA LEU A 53 -2.36 -4.38 -7.06
C LEU A 53 -1.20 -5.39 -7.03
N GLY A 54 -1.53 -6.68 -6.92
CA GLY A 54 -0.54 -7.77 -6.97
C GLY A 54 0.17 -7.84 -8.32
N LEU A 55 -0.57 -7.62 -9.41
CA LEU A 55 0.00 -7.59 -10.76
C LEU A 55 1.01 -6.45 -10.94
N CYS A 56 0.74 -5.29 -10.35
CA CYS A 56 1.70 -4.18 -10.34
C CYS A 56 2.99 -4.51 -9.56
N GLY A 57 2.93 -5.45 -8.62
CA GLY A 57 4.11 -5.95 -7.91
C GLY A 57 4.90 -7.01 -8.70
N SER A 58 4.25 -7.78 -9.59
CA SER A 58 4.92 -8.83 -10.38
C SER A 58 5.61 -8.27 -11.62
N ILE A 59 5.06 -7.23 -12.26
CA ILE A 59 5.66 -6.64 -13.47
C ILE A 59 7.12 -6.20 -13.25
N PRO A 60 7.51 -5.46 -12.19
CA PRO A 60 8.92 -5.10 -11.95
C PRO A 60 9.85 -6.31 -11.88
N MET A 61 9.40 -7.41 -11.27
CA MET A 61 10.16 -8.66 -11.20
C MET A 61 10.31 -9.32 -12.57
N LEU A 62 9.27 -9.28 -13.40
CA LEU A 62 9.32 -9.77 -14.79
C LEU A 62 10.26 -8.91 -15.67
N LEU A 63 10.24 -7.60 -15.47
CA LEU A 63 11.08 -6.65 -16.19
C LEU A 63 12.56 -6.75 -15.79
N GLN A 64 12.86 -7.14 -14.54
CA GLN A 64 14.23 -7.26 -14.05
C GLN A 64 15.05 -8.28 -14.87
N ASN A 65 14.47 -9.43 -15.20
CA ASN A 65 15.15 -10.44 -16.02
C ASN A 65 15.35 -10.02 -17.48
N ARG A 66 14.69 -8.95 -17.93
CA ARG A 66 14.81 -8.41 -19.29
C ARG A 66 15.84 -7.28 -19.39
N GLY A 67 16.65 -7.07 -18.35
CA GLY A 67 17.72 -6.08 -18.34
C GLY A 67 17.23 -4.62 -18.34
N VAL A 68 16.02 -4.38 -17.83
CA VAL A 68 15.44 -3.04 -17.71
C VAL A 68 16.20 -2.23 -16.66
N SER A 69 16.47 -0.96 -16.95
CA SER A 69 17.21 -0.06 -16.03
C SER A 69 16.40 0.28 -14.77
N TYR A 70 17.09 0.64 -13.68
CA TYR A 70 16.42 1.08 -12.45
C TYR A 70 15.65 2.39 -12.64
N ARG A 71 16.12 3.26 -13.55
CA ARG A 71 15.34 4.41 -14.00
C ARG A 71 13.99 4.02 -14.59
N GLN A 72 13.94 3.01 -15.45
CA GLN A 72 12.69 2.51 -16.03
C GLN A 72 11.81 1.80 -14.97
N GLN A 73 12.41 1.12 -14.00
CA GLN A 73 11.66 0.60 -12.84
C GLN A 73 11.03 1.75 -12.03
N ALA A 74 11.74 2.87 -11.87
CA ALA A 74 11.21 4.07 -11.23
C ALA A 74 10.04 4.67 -12.04
N GLU A 75 10.14 4.72 -13.37
CA GLU A 75 9.03 5.13 -14.25
C GLU A 75 7.80 4.22 -14.04
N PHE A 76 7.99 2.90 -14.01
CA PHE A 76 6.88 1.98 -13.77
C PHE A 76 6.29 2.11 -12.34
N SER A 77 7.08 2.48 -11.34
CA SER A 77 6.59 2.65 -9.96
C SER A 77 5.50 3.72 -9.81
N PHE A 78 5.37 4.66 -10.77
CA PHE A 78 4.27 5.62 -10.80
C PHE A 78 2.88 4.97 -10.90
N VAL A 79 2.80 3.72 -11.37
CA VAL A 79 1.56 2.93 -11.42
C VAL A 79 0.84 2.85 -10.07
N GLN A 80 1.56 2.91 -8.94
CA GLN A 80 0.97 2.85 -7.59
C GLN A 80 0.48 4.21 -7.06
N TRP A 81 0.86 5.32 -7.71
CA TRP A 81 0.50 6.67 -7.26
C TRP A 81 -1.00 6.98 -7.25
N PRO A 82 -1.88 6.39 -8.09
CA PRO A 82 -3.32 6.62 -7.97
C PRO A 82 -3.86 6.35 -6.55
N PHE A 83 -3.36 5.34 -5.84
CA PHE A 83 -3.73 5.08 -4.44
C PHE A 83 -3.24 6.16 -3.44
N SER A 84 -2.24 6.94 -3.83
CA SER A 84 -1.71 8.11 -3.12
C SER A 84 -2.38 9.42 -3.54
N LEU A 85 -3.16 9.42 -4.62
CA LEU A 85 -3.83 10.60 -5.18
C LEU A 85 -5.35 10.51 -5.06
N LYS A 86 -5.91 9.35 -4.67
CA LYS A 86 -7.35 9.08 -4.62
C LYS A 86 -8.18 10.11 -3.85
N LEU A 87 -7.59 10.76 -2.85
CA LEU A 87 -8.20 11.87 -2.12
C LEU A 87 -8.66 13.02 -3.03
N PHE A 88 -7.97 13.25 -4.15
CA PHE A 88 -8.31 14.33 -5.08
C PHE A 88 -9.66 14.12 -5.76
N TRP A 89 -10.11 12.89 -5.99
CA TRP A 89 -11.40 12.61 -6.64
C TRP A 89 -12.41 11.89 -5.74
N ALA A 90 -12.02 11.44 -4.55
CA ALA A 90 -12.95 10.83 -3.59
C ALA A 90 -14.20 11.69 -3.31
N PRO A 91 -14.10 13.03 -3.09
CA PRO A 91 -15.29 13.88 -2.92
C PRO A 91 -16.24 13.88 -4.13
N ILE A 92 -15.71 13.72 -5.34
CA ILE A 92 -16.50 13.67 -6.58
C ILE A 92 -17.28 12.36 -6.63
N VAL A 93 -16.61 11.24 -6.31
CA VAL A 93 -17.21 9.91 -6.25
C VAL A 93 -18.36 9.85 -5.22
N ASP A 94 -18.21 10.55 -4.09
CA ASP A 94 -19.24 10.59 -3.05
C ASP A 94 -20.45 11.48 -3.38
N SER A 95 -20.27 12.51 -4.20
CA SER A 95 -21.29 13.55 -4.45
C SER A 95 -22.05 13.37 -5.78
N VAL A 96 -21.39 12.86 -6.82
CA VAL A 96 -22.00 12.68 -8.15
C VAL A 96 -22.59 11.29 -8.24
N PHE A 97 -23.92 11.14 -8.24
CA PHE A 97 -24.55 9.83 -8.40
C PHE A 97 -25.95 9.90 -9.00
N TYR A 98 -26.40 8.78 -9.57
CA TYR A 98 -27.74 8.66 -10.10
C TYR A 98 -28.70 8.05 -9.06
N GLN A 99 -29.66 8.85 -8.61
CA GLN A 99 -30.60 8.54 -7.52
C GLN A 99 -31.36 7.21 -7.70
N LYS A 100 -31.73 6.84 -8.94
CA LYS A 100 -32.48 5.59 -9.18
C LYS A 100 -31.60 4.33 -9.13
N PHE A 101 -30.30 4.47 -9.37
CA PHE A 101 -29.36 3.34 -9.43
C PHE A 101 -28.60 3.14 -8.12
N GLY A 102 -28.53 4.18 -7.28
CA GLY A 102 -27.85 4.17 -5.99
C GLY A 102 -26.49 4.86 -6.04
N ARG A 103 -26.04 5.40 -4.90
CA ARG A 103 -24.79 6.19 -4.83
C ARG A 103 -23.59 5.32 -5.16
N ARG A 104 -23.50 4.14 -4.53
CA ARG A 104 -22.33 3.26 -4.65
C ARG A 104 -22.32 2.51 -5.97
N LYS A 105 -23.48 2.02 -6.42
CA LYS A 105 -23.62 1.36 -7.72
C LYS A 105 -23.26 2.24 -8.91
N THR A 106 -23.58 3.53 -8.85
CA THR A 106 -23.29 4.49 -9.95
C THR A 106 -21.81 4.50 -10.33
N TRP A 107 -20.92 4.32 -9.36
CA TRP A 107 -19.47 4.29 -9.60
C TRP A 107 -18.89 2.88 -9.68
N LEU A 108 -19.34 1.95 -8.83
CA LEU A 108 -18.78 0.60 -8.77
C LEU A 108 -18.91 -0.12 -10.12
N ILE A 109 -20.12 -0.10 -10.69
CA ILE A 109 -20.45 -0.93 -11.86
C ILE A 109 -19.68 -0.46 -13.10
N PRO A 110 -19.70 0.84 -13.49
CA PRO A 110 -18.89 1.31 -14.61
C PRO A 110 -17.40 1.07 -14.39
N THR A 111 -16.89 1.32 -13.18
CA THR A 111 -15.46 1.16 -12.88
C THR A 111 -15.01 -0.29 -13.05
N GLN A 112 -15.75 -1.27 -12.51
CA GLN A 112 -15.38 -2.68 -12.63
C GLN A 112 -15.55 -3.21 -14.07
N TYR A 113 -16.57 -2.76 -14.82
CA TYR A 113 -16.66 -3.10 -16.25
C TYR A 113 -15.49 -2.52 -17.04
N MET A 114 -15.11 -1.27 -16.78
CA MET A 114 -13.94 -0.65 -17.39
C MET A 114 -12.67 -1.43 -17.04
N MET A 115 -12.47 -1.84 -15.78
CA MET A 115 -11.33 -2.68 -15.39
C MET A 115 -11.32 -4.01 -16.14
N GLY A 116 -12.45 -4.71 -16.18
CA GLY A 116 -12.57 -5.99 -16.89
C GLY A 116 -12.28 -5.86 -18.38
N MET A 117 -12.89 -4.88 -19.05
CA MET A 117 -12.63 -4.59 -20.46
C MET A 117 -11.17 -4.20 -20.70
N PHE A 118 -10.60 -3.39 -19.82
CA PHE A 118 -9.22 -2.95 -19.92
C PHE A 118 -8.25 -4.14 -19.79
N MET A 119 -8.48 -5.05 -18.84
CA MET A 119 -7.69 -6.28 -18.71
C MET A 119 -7.83 -7.19 -19.94
N LEU A 120 -9.02 -7.29 -20.55
CA LEU A 120 -9.22 -8.03 -21.80
C LEU A 120 -8.44 -7.40 -22.97
N VAL A 121 -8.49 -6.07 -23.12
CA VAL A 121 -7.72 -5.37 -24.16
C VAL A 121 -6.22 -5.55 -23.95
N LEU A 122 -5.75 -5.43 -22.70
CA LEU A 122 -4.36 -5.69 -22.35
C LEU A 122 -3.95 -7.12 -22.67
N SER A 123 -4.79 -8.11 -22.41
CA SER A 123 -4.46 -9.52 -22.68
C SER A 123 -4.06 -9.76 -24.14
N GLY A 124 -4.67 -9.05 -25.09
CA GLY A 124 -4.34 -9.18 -26.51
C GLY A 124 -3.07 -8.45 -26.96
N HIS A 125 -2.55 -7.50 -26.16
CA HIS A 125 -1.44 -6.64 -26.58
C HIS A 125 -0.22 -6.68 -25.64
N VAL A 126 -0.36 -7.25 -24.44
CA VAL A 126 0.66 -7.12 -23.39
C VAL A 126 2.00 -7.75 -23.78
N ASP A 127 1.98 -8.84 -24.56
CA ASP A 127 3.21 -9.50 -25.05
C ASP A 127 3.99 -8.61 -26.02
N HIS A 128 3.30 -7.76 -26.80
CA HIS A 128 3.94 -6.79 -27.67
C HIS A 128 4.63 -5.68 -26.86
N TRP A 129 3.97 -5.18 -25.81
CA TRP A 129 4.49 -4.07 -25.00
C TRP A 129 5.60 -4.49 -24.03
N LEU A 130 5.52 -5.72 -23.49
CA LEU A 130 6.60 -6.32 -22.72
C LEU A 130 7.82 -6.65 -23.59
N GLY A 131 7.65 -6.73 -24.90
CA GLY A 131 8.67 -7.17 -25.84
C GLY A 131 8.84 -8.69 -25.83
N LYS A 132 9.29 -9.26 -26.96
CA LYS A 132 9.85 -10.62 -26.98
C LYS A 132 11.32 -10.58 -26.51
N GLU A 133 11.97 -11.73 -26.31
CA GLU A 133 13.33 -11.84 -25.75
C GLU A 133 14.39 -10.91 -26.42
N ASN A 134 14.15 -10.46 -27.67
CA ASN A 134 15.06 -9.59 -28.42
C ASN A 134 14.51 -8.16 -28.70
N GLU A 135 13.36 -7.78 -28.15
CA GLU A 135 12.75 -6.45 -28.33
C GLU A 135 12.70 -5.68 -27.00
N LYS A 136 13.06 -4.39 -27.04
CA LYS A 136 13.04 -3.55 -25.83
C LYS A 136 11.59 -3.33 -25.37
N PRO A 137 11.26 -3.55 -24.08
CA PRO A 137 9.93 -3.26 -23.56
C PRO A 137 9.61 -1.77 -23.66
N ASN A 138 8.38 -1.43 -24.03
CA ASN A 138 7.89 -0.06 -23.98
C ASN A 138 7.35 0.23 -22.57
N ILE A 139 8.26 0.62 -21.69
CA ILE A 139 7.97 0.88 -20.27
C ILE A 139 7.00 2.05 -20.11
N GLU A 140 7.08 3.07 -20.97
CA GLU A 140 6.21 4.24 -20.91
C GLU A 140 4.74 3.86 -21.15
N MET A 141 4.47 3.11 -22.24
CA MET A 141 3.11 2.65 -22.54
C MET A 141 2.60 1.68 -21.48
N LEU A 142 3.46 0.77 -21.01
CA LEU A 142 3.11 -0.17 -19.94
C LEU A 142 2.73 0.59 -18.65
N THR A 143 3.51 1.61 -18.29
CA THR A 143 3.25 2.50 -17.16
C THR A 143 1.92 3.23 -17.33
N ALA A 144 1.67 3.85 -18.50
CA ALA A 144 0.43 4.57 -18.77
C ALA A 144 -0.80 3.67 -18.65
N LEU A 145 -0.71 2.45 -19.20
CA LEU A 145 -1.80 1.48 -19.17
C LEU A 145 -2.08 1.00 -17.75
N PHE A 146 -1.06 0.56 -17.02
CA PHE A 146 -1.23 0.10 -15.64
C PHE A 146 -1.61 1.25 -14.70
N PHE A 147 -1.16 2.47 -14.95
CA PHE A 147 -1.61 3.67 -14.23
C PHE A 147 -3.11 3.88 -14.42
N ALA A 148 -3.64 3.79 -15.65
CA ALA A 148 -5.06 3.89 -15.92
C ALA A 148 -5.87 2.78 -15.20
N LEU A 149 -5.38 1.54 -15.22
CA LEU A 149 -5.97 0.43 -14.47
C LEU A 149 -6.00 0.71 -12.96
N ASN A 150 -4.94 1.31 -12.41
CA ASN A 150 -4.86 1.65 -10.98
C ASN A 150 -5.72 2.85 -10.59
N VAL A 151 -5.97 3.81 -11.49
CA VAL A 151 -6.97 4.87 -11.27
C VAL A 151 -8.36 4.26 -11.10
N LEU A 152 -8.71 3.27 -11.92
CA LEU A 152 -9.97 2.54 -11.77
C LEU A 152 -10.00 1.74 -10.47
N ALA A 153 -8.93 1.00 -10.14
CA ALA A 153 -8.85 0.24 -8.89
C ALA A 153 -8.94 1.14 -7.63
N ALA A 154 -8.29 2.30 -7.64
CA ALA A 154 -8.36 3.29 -6.56
C ALA A 154 -9.75 3.95 -6.47
N THR A 155 -10.46 4.09 -7.59
CA THR A 155 -11.87 4.54 -7.60
C THR A 155 -12.79 3.47 -7.02
N GLN A 156 -12.57 2.20 -7.36
CA GLN A 156 -13.29 1.08 -6.76
C GLN A 156 -13.07 1.05 -5.24
N ASP A 157 -11.85 1.22 -4.76
CA ASP A 157 -11.49 1.26 -3.34
C ASP A 157 -12.32 2.30 -2.56
N ILE A 158 -12.40 3.54 -3.07
CA ILE A 158 -13.24 4.61 -2.47
C ILE A 158 -14.70 4.15 -2.36
N VAL A 159 -15.24 3.58 -3.44
CA VAL A 159 -16.64 3.17 -3.50
C VAL A 159 -16.93 2.01 -2.56
N VAL A 160 -16.08 0.98 -2.53
CA VAL A 160 -16.25 -0.21 -1.70
C VAL A 160 -16.08 0.12 -0.22
N ASP A 161 -15.09 0.96 0.13
CA ASP A 161 -14.93 1.46 1.50
C ASP A 161 -16.16 2.23 1.98
N GLY A 162 -16.69 3.12 1.13
CA GLY A 162 -17.93 3.85 1.42
C GLY A 162 -19.16 2.94 1.50
N TRP A 163 -19.20 1.87 0.70
CA TRP A 163 -20.32 0.92 0.70
C TRP A 163 -20.28 -0.02 1.90
N ALA A 164 -19.10 -0.39 2.40
CA ALA A 164 -18.95 -1.26 3.56
C ALA A 164 -19.61 -0.68 4.82
N LEU A 165 -19.51 0.65 5.01
CA LEU A 165 -20.11 1.37 6.14
C LEU A 165 -21.64 1.36 6.12
N THR A 166 -22.26 1.30 4.93
CA THR A 166 -23.72 1.29 4.77
C THR A 166 -24.31 -0.10 4.56
N MET A 167 -23.49 -1.07 4.13
CA MET A 167 -23.91 -2.45 3.88
C MET A 167 -23.93 -3.32 5.14
N LEU A 168 -23.08 -3.04 6.12
CA LEU A 168 -22.99 -3.78 7.37
C LEU A 168 -23.86 -3.16 8.47
N LYS A 169 -24.38 -3.99 9.40
CA LYS A 169 -25.02 -3.48 10.61
C LYS A 169 -24.02 -2.68 11.44
N ARG A 170 -24.50 -1.69 12.19
CA ARG A 170 -23.67 -0.82 13.06
C ARG A 170 -22.74 -1.59 13.99
N CYS A 171 -23.19 -2.71 14.57
CA CYS A 171 -22.39 -3.58 15.44
C CYS A 171 -21.27 -4.34 14.70
N ASN A 172 -21.41 -4.51 13.38
CA ASN A 172 -20.49 -5.28 12.53
C ASN A 172 -19.61 -4.40 11.64
N VAL A 173 -19.70 -3.07 11.73
CA VAL A 173 -18.89 -2.14 10.91
C VAL A 173 -17.38 -2.37 11.11
N ALA A 174 -16.97 -2.87 12.28
CA ALA A 174 -15.57 -3.24 12.54
C ALA A 174 -15.05 -4.35 11.59
N TYR A 175 -15.92 -5.20 11.04
CA TYR A 175 -15.53 -6.20 10.05
C TYR A 175 -15.19 -5.59 8.68
N ALA A 176 -15.62 -4.36 8.38
CA ALA A 176 -15.30 -3.68 7.12
C ALA A 176 -13.79 -3.57 6.91
N SER A 177 -13.05 -3.08 7.92
CA SER A 177 -11.60 -2.96 7.86
C SER A 177 -10.90 -4.32 7.73
N THR A 178 -11.45 -5.36 8.37
CA THR A 178 -10.92 -6.72 8.25
C THR A 178 -11.13 -7.27 6.85
N CYS A 179 -12.33 -7.08 6.27
CA CYS A 179 -12.61 -7.49 4.89
C CYS A 179 -11.69 -6.78 3.89
N ASN A 180 -11.47 -5.47 4.09
CA ASN A 180 -10.53 -4.69 3.28
C ASN A 180 -9.12 -5.30 3.35
N SER A 181 -8.55 -5.36 4.56
CA SER A 181 -7.17 -5.80 4.74
C SER A 181 -6.94 -7.23 4.26
N VAL A 182 -7.82 -8.18 4.62
CA VAL A 182 -7.64 -9.59 4.27
C VAL A 182 -7.97 -9.83 2.79
N GLY A 183 -9.04 -9.20 2.28
CA GLY A 183 -9.44 -9.30 0.88
C GLY A 183 -8.37 -8.77 -0.06
N GLN A 184 -7.88 -7.55 0.14
CA GLN A 184 -6.81 -6.97 -0.68
C GLN A 184 -5.52 -7.79 -0.60
N THR A 185 -5.14 -8.28 0.59
CA THR A 185 -3.96 -9.15 0.76
C THR A 185 -4.11 -10.46 -0.01
N ALA A 186 -5.29 -11.10 0.04
CA ALA A 186 -5.56 -12.32 -0.73
C ALA A 186 -5.50 -12.07 -2.24
N GLY A 187 -6.09 -10.97 -2.71
CA GLY A 187 -6.00 -10.56 -4.11
C GLY A 187 -4.56 -10.27 -4.54
N TYR A 188 -3.79 -9.57 -3.72
CA TYR A 188 -2.37 -9.28 -3.96
C TYR A 188 -1.57 -10.57 -4.05
N PHE A 189 -1.79 -11.51 -3.14
CA PHE A 189 -1.14 -12.82 -3.16
C PHE A 189 -1.43 -13.58 -4.47
N ILE A 190 -2.66 -13.54 -4.97
CA ILE A 190 -3.04 -14.15 -6.25
C ILE A 190 -2.34 -13.43 -7.42
N GLY A 191 -2.39 -12.10 -7.47
CA GLY A 191 -1.83 -11.29 -8.56
C GLY A 191 -0.29 -11.23 -8.58
N TYR A 192 0.35 -11.48 -7.45
CA TYR A 192 1.81 -11.48 -7.30
C TYR A 192 2.38 -12.90 -7.17
N VAL A 193 2.15 -13.55 -6.04
CA VAL A 193 2.84 -14.79 -5.67
C VAL A 193 2.39 -15.97 -6.53
N LEU A 194 1.08 -16.20 -6.58
CA LEU A 194 0.52 -17.31 -7.36
C LEU A 194 0.79 -17.12 -8.84
N PHE A 195 0.60 -15.90 -9.35
CA PHE A 195 0.92 -15.56 -10.73
C PHE A 195 2.40 -15.81 -11.07
N MET A 196 3.35 -15.29 -10.28
CA MET A 196 4.79 -15.47 -10.53
C MET A 196 5.22 -16.94 -10.47
N ALA A 197 4.62 -17.73 -9.57
CA ALA A 197 4.90 -19.16 -9.48
C ALA A 197 4.37 -19.91 -10.72
N LEU A 198 3.14 -19.62 -11.16
CA LEU A 198 2.52 -20.29 -12.32
C LEU A 198 3.05 -19.82 -13.69
N GLU A 199 3.62 -18.62 -13.75
CA GLU A 199 4.29 -18.09 -14.95
C GLU A 199 5.70 -18.67 -15.13
N SER A 200 6.38 -19.05 -14.05
CA SER A 200 7.69 -19.71 -14.16
C SER A 200 7.55 -21.14 -14.69
N ALA A 201 8.23 -21.41 -15.81
CA ALA A 201 8.40 -22.75 -16.35
C ALA A 201 9.20 -23.65 -15.40
N GLU A 202 10.24 -23.13 -14.73
CA GLU A 202 11.06 -23.89 -13.77
C GLU A 202 10.21 -24.36 -12.59
N PHE A 203 9.40 -23.47 -12.01
CA PHE A 203 8.48 -23.82 -10.93
C PHE A 203 7.45 -24.86 -11.39
N CYS A 204 6.81 -24.64 -12.54
CA CYS A 204 5.80 -25.56 -13.05
C CYS A 204 6.39 -26.95 -13.35
N ASN A 205 7.58 -27.03 -13.94
CA ASN A 205 8.25 -28.30 -14.24
C ASN A 205 8.77 -29.00 -12.98
N GLY A 206 9.16 -28.24 -11.94
CA GLY A 206 9.64 -28.80 -10.68
C GLY A 206 8.54 -29.31 -9.74
N TYR A 207 7.38 -28.63 -9.71
CA TYR A 207 6.34 -28.87 -8.70
C TYR A 207 4.98 -29.33 -9.23
N LEU A 208 4.61 -28.99 -10.47
CA LEU A 208 3.24 -29.16 -10.97
C LEU A 208 3.11 -30.10 -12.18
N ARG A 209 4.12 -30.18 -13.04
CA ARG A 209 4.07 -30.95 -14.28
C ARG A 209 4.86 -32.26 -14.19
N SER A 210 4.36 -33.27 -14.88
CA SER A 210 5.09 -34.52 -15.12
C SER A 210 5.90 -34.49 -16.43
N VAL A 211 5.52 -33.63 -17.39
CA VAL A 211 6.22 -33.46 -18.67
C VAL A 211 6.76 -32.03 -18.75
N PRO A 212 8.09 -31.83 -18.92
CA PRO A 212 8.68 -30.50 -19.00
C PRO A 212 8.18 -29.70 -20.20
N SER A 213 7.93 -28.40 -20.00
CA SER A 213 7.66 -27.43 -21.08
C SER A 213 8.40 -26.12 -20.80
N ASN A 214 8.69 -25.36 -21.85
CA ASN A 214 9.47 -24.12 -21.78
C ASN A 214 8.67 -22.91 -21.28
N GLU A 215 7.34 -23.01 -21.22
CA GLU A 215 6.46 -21.92 -20.77
C GLU A 215 5.79 -22.28 -19.44
N GLY A 216 5.44 -21.28 -18.63
CA GLY A 216 4.60 -21.48 -17.44
C GLY A 216 3.23 -22.08 -17.77
N ILE A 217 2.50 -22.55 -16.76
CA ILE A 217 1.10 -22.97 -16.95
C ILE A 217 0.23 -21.75 -17.25
N LEU A 218 0.60 -20.60 -16.74
CA LEU A 218 -0.16 -19.37 -16.84
C LEU A 218 0.70 -18.26 -17.42
N THR A 219 0.32 -17.75 -18.58
CA THR A 219 0.96 -16.56 -19.18
C THR A 219 0.29 -15.28 -18.65
N LEU A 220 0.99 -14.14 -18.74
CA LEU A 220 0.40 -12.85 -18.40
C LEU A 220 -0.86 -12.52 -19.22
N PRO A 221 -0.88 -12.71 -20.56
CA PRO A 221 -2.12 -12.65 -21.34
C PRO A 221 -3.23 -13.51 -20.78
N GLY A 222 -2.95 -14.79 -20.47
CA GLY A 222 -3.93 -15.73 -19.94
C GLY A 222 -4.49 -15.28 -18.59
N PHE A 223 -3.64 -14.77 -17.71
CA PHE A 223 -4.04 -14.23 -16.41
C PHE A 223 -4.97 -13.03 -16.56
N LEU A 224 -4.60 -12.06 -17.41
CA LEU A 224 -5.39 -10.87 -17.70
C LEU A 224 -6.73 -11.21 -18.35
N TYR A 225 -6.73 -12.16 -19.29
CA TYR A 225 -7.94 -12.63 -19.96
C TYR A 225 -8.93 -13.25 -18.97
N PHE A 226 -8.45 -14.17 -18.13
CA PHE A 226 -9.26 -14.84 -17.12
C PHE A 226 -9.87 -13.83 -16.14
N TRP A 227 -9.04 -12.97 -15.54
CA TRP A 227 -9.52 -12.00 -14.57
C TRP A 227 -10.41 -10.92 -15.19
N GLY A 228 -10.14 -10.50 -16.43
CA GLY A 228 -11.00 -9.58 -17.17
C GLY A 228 -12.45 -10.08 -17.26
N TRP A 229 -12.64 -11.35 -17.58
CA TRP A 229 -13.97 -11.99 -17.56
C TRP A 229 -14.55 -12.10 -16.16
N ILE A 230 -13.75 -12.48 -15.15
CA ILE A 230 -14.23 -12.54 -13.76
C ILE A 230 -14.75 -11.16 -13.31
N PHE A 231 -14.04 -10.06 -13.61
CA PHE A 231 -14.52 -8.71 -13.32
C PHE A 231 -15.87 -8.43 -14.00
N ILE A 232 -16.03 -8.72 -15.29
CA ILE A 232 -17.28 -8.48 -16.02
C ILE A 232 -18.44 -9.31 -15.45
N VAL A 233 -18.23 -10.61 -15.25
CA VAL A 233 -19.26 -11.53 -14.75
C VAL A 233 -19.70 -11.14 -13.35
N THR A 234 -18.75 -10.89 -12.45
CA THR A 234 -19.04 -10.53 -11.07
C THR A 234 -19.74 -9.18 -10.96
N THR A 235 -19.32 -8.20 -11.77
CA THR A 235 -19.99 -6.89 -11.88
C THR A 235 -21.43 -7.06 -12.35
N THR A 236 -21.67 -7.94 -13.33
CA THR A 236 -23.02 -8.23 -13.83
C THR A 236 -23.90 -8.83 -12.72
N PHE A 237 -23.38 -9.78 -11.95
CA PHE A 237 -24.09 -10.35 -10.81
C PHE A 237 -24.41 -9.30 -9.74
N ILE A 238 -23.46 -8.42 -9.40
CA ILE A 238 -23.68 -7.33 -8.43
C ILE A 238 -24.72 -6.33 -8.95
N ALA A 239 -24.65 -6.00 -10.24
CA ALA A 239 -25.60 -5.09 -10.87
C ALA A 239 -27.04 -5.59 -10.77
N LEU A 240 -27.25 -6.89 -11.02
CA LEU A 240 -28.57 -7.51 -11.06
C LEU A 240 -29.10 -7.94 -9.67
N LEU A 241 -28.27 -8.59 -8.86
CA LEU A 241 -28.74 -9.28 -7.65
C LEU A 241 -28.71 -8.42 -6.38
N LYS A 242 -27.79 -7.44 -6.30
CA LYS A 242 -27.59 -6.67 -5.07
C LYS A 242 -28.35 -5.36 -5.14
N GLY A 243 -29.54 -5.24 -4.58
CA GLY A 243 -30.20 -3.93 -4.47
C GLY A 243 -29.43 -2.95 -3.56
N GLU A 244 -29.38 -1.67 -3.92
CA GLU A 244 -28.96 -0.60 -3.00
C GLU A 244 -30.22 -0.01 -2.38
N ASN A 245 -30.37 -0.13 -1.06
CA ASN A 245 -31.51 0.46 -0.35
C ASN A 245 -31.44 1.97 -0.54
N LYS A 246 -32.56 2.60 -0.93
CA LYS A 246 -32.67 4.06 -0.98
C LYS A 246 -32.30 4.58 0.41
N GLU A 247 -31.15 5.24 0.53
CA GLU A 247 -30.84 6.01 1.73
C GLU A 247 -32.03 6.94 1.96
N LYS A 248 -32.72 6.78 3.11
CA LYS A 248 -33.52 7.88 3.64
C LYS A 248 -32.50 8.94 4.03
N VAL A 249 -32.14 9.80 3.08
CA VAL A 249 -31.23 10.92 3.29
C VAL A 249 -31.75 11.65 4.53
N GLY A 250 -31.05 11.47 5.65
CA GLY A 250 -31.39 12.20 6.87
C GLY A 250 -31.16 13.68 6.57
N LYS A 251 -31.97 14.58 7.13
CA LYS A 251 -31.85 16.04 6.96
C LYS A 251 -30.44 16.63 7.27
N GLY A 252 -29.50 15.84 7.79
CA GLY A 252 -28.08 16.20 7.95
C GLY A 252 -27.13 15.75 6.83
N GLU A 253 -27.53 14.83 5.94
CA GLU A 253 -26.74 14.36 4.79
C GLU A 253 -26.94 15.20 3.52
N GLU A 254 -28.00 16.02 3.45
CA GLU A 254 -28.16 17.05 2.42
C GLU A 254 -27.01 18.07 2.43
N LEU A 255 -26.29 18.23 3.55
CA LEU A 255 -25.08 19.07 3.63
C LEU A 255 -23.86 18.48 2.88
N ASN A 256 -23.86 17.18 2.57
CA ASN A 256 -22.73 16.50 1.91
C ASN A 256 -22.85 16.43 0.38
N THR A 257 -23.92 16.97 -0.20
CA THR A 257 -24.16 16.87 -1.66
C THR A 257 -23.38 17.93 -2.46
N ASP A 258 -22.84 18.96 -1.81
CA ASP A 258 -22.02 19.98 -2.48
C ASP A 258 -20.54 19.58 -2.49
N ILE A 259 -20.00 19.28 -3.68
CA ILE A 259 -18.58 19.00 -3.94
C ILE A 259 -17.70 20.06 -3.28
N ARG A 260 -18.11 21.33 -3.36
CA ARG A 260 -17.35 22.45 -2.81
C ARG A 260 -17.26 22.37 -1.28
N HIS A 261 -18.33 21.94 -0.62
CA HIS A 261 -18.34 21.75 0.83
C HIS A 261 -17.39 20.61 1.24
N ALA A 262 -17.40 19.48 0.53
CA ALA A 262 -16.50 18.37 0.80
C ALA A 262 -15.01 18.75 0.66
N TYR A 263 -14.63 19.48 -0.39
CA TYR A 263 -13.25 20.00 -0.51
C TYR A 263 -12.92 21.06 0.55
N LYS A 264 -13.88 21.92 0.91
CA LYS A 264 -13.69 22.92 1.98
C LYS A 264 -13.43 22.23 3.33
N LEU A 265 -14.18 21.18 3.63
CA LEU A 265 -13.99 20.37 4.84
C LEU A 265 -12.61 19.73 4.87
N LEU A 266 -12.18 19.11 3.76
CA LEU A 266 -10.85 18.53 3.63
C LEU A 266 -9.75 19.58 3.87
N TRP A 267 -9.92 20.76 3.30
CA TRP A 267 -9.01 21.88 3.49
C TRP A 267 -8.94 22.36 4.94
N ASP A 268 -10.08 22.40 5.63
CA ASP A 268 -10.16 22.76 7.04
C ASP A 268 -9.49 21.72 7.94
N ILE A 269 -9.55 20.41 7.61
CA ILE A 269 -8.78 19.35 8.30
C ILE A 269 -7.28 19.59 8.14
N VAL A 270 -6.80 19.84 6.92
CA VAL A 270 -5.37 20.07 6.62
C VAL A 270 -4.82 21.30 7.35
N LYS A 271 -5.66 22.30 7.64
CA LYS A 271 -5.26 23.49 8.40
C LYS A 271 -4.99 23.22 9.88
N LEU A 272 -5.49 22.13 10.45
CA LEU A 272 -5.29 21.81 11.87
C LEU A 272 -3.78 21.65 12.17
N PRO A 273 -3.23 22.33 13.21
CA PRO A 273 -1.80 22.27 13.51
C PRO A 273 -1.29 20.86 13.79
N SER A 274 -2.10 20.04 14.46
CA SER A 274 -1.81 18.62 14.74
C SER A 274 -1.66 17.84 13.43
N ILE A 275 -2.57 18.07 12.47
CA ILE A 275 -2.57 17.40 11.17
C ILE A 275 -1.40 17.82 10.31
N LYS A 276 -1.00 19.10 10.29
CA LYS A 276 0.21 19.54 9.58
C LYS A 276 1.45 18.78 10.01
N THR A 277 1.61 18.56 11.33
CA THR A 277 2.74 17.79 11.86
C THR A 277 2.63 16.31 11.48
N THR A 278 1.41 15.74 11.53
CA THR A 278 1.14 14.36 11.08
C THR A 278 1.43 14.19 9.59
N ILE A 279 1.08 15.16 8.73
CA ILE A 279 1.39 15.15 7.29
C ILE A 279 2.91 15.04 7.09
N ILE A 280 3.70 15.92 7.73
CA ILE A 280 5.16 15.88 7.62
C ILE A 280 5.69 14.53 8.10
N PHE A 281 5.17 14.03 9.23
CA PHE A 281 5.54 12.72 9.75
C PHE A 281 5.27 11.62 8.72
N LEU A 282 4.05 11.51 8.18
CA LEU A 282 3.67 10.45 7.25
C LEU A 282 4.46 10.51 5.94
N LEU A 283 4.73 11.72 5.42
CA LEU A 283 5.47 11.90 4.18
C LEU A 283 6.96 11.57 4.31
N THR A 284 7.55 11.67 5.51
CA THR A 284 9.02 11.53 5.69
C THR A 284 9.44 10.28 6.45
N ALA A 285 8.52 9.62 7.17
CA ALA A 285 8.85 8.50 8.05
C ALA A 285 9.46 7.28 7.36
N LYS A 286 9.17 7.09 6.06
CA LYS A 286 9.59 5.90 5.30
C LYS A 286 10.84 6.12 4.44
N ILE A 287 11.40 7.34 4.39
CA ILE A 287 12.60 7.65 3.60
C ILE A 287 13.75 6.70 3.97
N GLY A 288 13.95 6.45 5.27
CA GLY A 288 15.05 5.61 5.74
C GLY A 288 14.93 4.13 5.38
N PHE A 289 13.80 3.67 4.85
CA PHE A 289 13.58 2.28 4.39
C PHE A 289 13.51 2.17 2.87
N SER A 290 13.54 3.29 2.15
CA SER A 290 13.20 3.33 0.72
C SER A 290 14.11 2.44 -0.14
N ALA A 291 15.43 2.55 0.00
CA ALA A 291 16.38 1.66 -0.67
C ALA A 291 16.13 0.17 -0.31
N CYS A 292 15.91 -0.11 0.98
CA CYS A 292 15.69 -1.47 1.46
C CYS A 292 14.39 -2.08 0.91
N ASP A 293 13.29 -1.34 0.93
CA ASP A 293 11.97 -1.86 0.56
C ASP A 293 11.75 -1.86 -0.97
N ALA A 294 12.32 -0.91 -1.71
CA ALA A 294 12.10 -0.77 -3.15
C ALA A 294 13.18 -1.43 -4.03
N VAL A 295 14.45 -1.44 -3.59
CA VAL A 295 15.59 -1.81 -4.45
C VAL A 295 16.13 -3.21 -4.13
N THR A 296 16.16 -3.62 -2.86
CA THR A 296 16.75 -4.91 -2.43
C THR A 296 16.20 -6.11 -3.19
N GLY A 297 14.88 -6.21 -3.35
CA GLY A 297 14.26 -7.35 -4.03
C GLY A 297 14.72 -7.48 -5.48
N LEU A 298 14.79 -6.36 -6.21
CA LEU A 298 15.31 -6.31 -7.58
C LEU A 298 16.79 -6.70 -7.63
N LYS A 299 17.60 -6.22 -6.66
CA LYS A 299 19.03 -6.54 -6.57
C LYS A 299 19.30 -8.00 -6.24
N LEU A 300 18.47 -8.64 -5.42
CA LEU A 300 18.58 -10.07 -5.14
C LEU A 300 18.26 -10.92 -6.37
N VAL A 301 17.28 -10.49 -7.18
CA VAL A 301 16.95 -11.13 -8.45
C VAL A 301 18.09 -10.92 -9.47
N GLU A 302 18.64 -9.70 -9.56
CA GLU A 302 19.82 -9.38 -10.38
C GLU A 302 21.05 -10.22 -9.97
N ALA A 303 21.21 -10.48 -8.68
CA ALA A 303 22.28 -11.32 -8.13
C ALA A 303 22.11 -12.83 -8.40
N GLY A 304 21.00 -13.24 -9.03
CA GLY A 304 20.78 -14.62 -9.49
C GLY A 304 19.73 -15.42 -8.71
N ILE A 305 18.98 -14.81 -7.77
CA ILE A 305 17.84 -15.50 -7.14
C ILE A 305 16.68 -15.57 -8.15
N PRO A 306 16.15 -16.77 -8.46
CA PRO A 306 14.97 -16.89 -9.33
C PRO A 306 13.77 -16.09 -8.77
N LYS A 307 13.12 -15.32 -9.65
CA LYS A 307 12.00 -14.41 -9.34
C LYS A 307 10.84 -15.12 -8.63
N GLU A 308 10.57 -16.36 -8.99
CA GLU A 308 9.58 -17.25 -8.39
C GLU A 308 9.97 -17.65 -6.97
N LYS A 309 11.24 -17.93 -6.68
CA LYS A 309 11.71 -18.26 -5.33
C LYS A 309 11.60 -17.05 -4.42
N PHE A 310 11.92 -15.87 -4.94
CA PHE A 310 11.70 -14.61 -4.23
C PHE A 310 10.21 -14.37 -3.94
N ALA A 311 9.34 -14.55 -4.94
CA ALA A 311 7.89 -14.43 -4.75
C ALA A 311 7.35 -15.44 -3.72
N LEU A 312 7.85 -16.68 -3.71
CA LEU A 312 7.46 -17.73 -2.75
C LEU A 312 7.83 -17.40 -1.30
N MET A 313 8.79 -16.50 -1.04
CA MET A 313 9.06 -16.03 0.31
C MET A 313 7.84 -15.32 0.93
N ALA A 314 6.97 -14.73 0.11
CA ALA A 314 5.74 -14.11 0.60
C ALA A 314 4.71 -15.12 1.12
N VAL A 315 4.82 -16.42 0.79
CA VAL A 315 3.90 -17.48 1.26
C VAL A 315 3.91 -17.59 2.79
N PRO A 316 5.04 -17.80 3.48
CA PRO A 316 5.05 -17.80 4.95
C PRO A 316 4.78 -16.41 5.56
N MET A 317 5.00 -15.33 4.82
CA MET A 317 4.80 -13.95 5.31
C MET A 317 3.33 -13.52 5.28
N THR A 318 2.53 -14.04 4.35
CA THR A 318 1.13 -13.62 4.17
C THR A 318 0.24 -13.97 5.37
N PRO A 319 0.29 -15.21 5.93
CA PRO A 319 -0.41 -15.51 7.17
C PRO A 319 0.03 -14.62 8.32
N LEU A 320 1.33 -14.31 8.41
CA LEU A 320 1.84 -13.40 9.43
C LEU A 320 1.21 -12.00 9.28
N GLN A 321 1.11 -11.44 8.07
CA GLN A 321 0.47 -10.15 7.84
C GLN A 321 -1.02 -10.13 8.26
N ILE A 322 -1.72 -11.27 8.14
CA ILE A 322 -3.13 -11.40 8.53
C ILE A 322 -3.29 -11.57 10.05
N PHE A 323 -2.49 -12.44 10.67
CA PHE A 323 -2.65 -12.80 12.08
C PHE A 323 -1.91 -11.87 13.05
N LEU A 324 -0.79 -11.27 12.64
CA LEU A 324 0.03 -10.43 13.50
C LEU A 324 -0.71 -9.17 14.01
N PRO A 325 -1.51 -8.45 13.19
CA PRO A 325 -2.34 -7.35 13.69
C PRO A 325 -3.31 -7.78 14.79
N LEU A 326 -3.88 -8.99 14.70
CA LEU A 326 -4.78 -9.53 15.70
C LEU A 326 -4.04 -9.81 17.01
N ALA A 327 -2.84 -10.39 16.93
CA ALA A 327 -2.01 -10.68 18.10
C ALA A 327 -1.52 -9.40 18.81
N ILE A 328 -1.14 -8.38 18.04
CA ILE A 328 -0.57 -7.13 18.56
C ILE A 328 -1.65 -6.11 18.95
N SER A 329 -2.91 -6.33 18.56
CA SER A 329 -4.06 -5.45 18.83
C SER A 329 -4.13 -4.97 20.28
N LYS A 330 -3.91 -5.86 21.26
CA LYS A 330 -3.92 -5.54 22.69
C LYS A 330 -2.91 -4.45 23.08
N TYR A 331 -1.77 -4.41 22.40
CA TYR A 331 -0.71 -3.44 22.64
C TYR A 331 -0.96 -2.12 21.88
N THR A 332 -1.61 -2.17 20.72
CA THR A 332 -1.89 -0.99 19.88
C THR A 332 -3.17 -0.24 20.27
N VAL A 333 -4.11 -0.87 21.00
CA VAL A 333 -5.34 -0.23 21.49
C VAL A 333 -5.09 0.70 22.69
N GLY A 334 -3.87 0.71 23.24
CA GLY A 334 -3.48 1.57 24.36
C GLY A 334 -3.52 3.08 24.07
N PRO A 335 -3.26 3.92 25.08
CA PRO A 335 -3.31 5.38 24.93
C PRO A 335 -2.23 5.93 23.99
N ARG A 336 -1.16 5.17 23.72
CA ARG A 336 0.02 5.60 22.94
C ARG A 336 0.42 4.58 21.86
N PRO A 337 -0.38 4.42 20.79
CA PRO A 337 -0.09 3.44 19.73
C PRO A 337 1.25 3.69 19.01
N MET A 338 1.65 4.95 18.82
CA MET A 338 2.87 5.31 18.08
C MET A 338 4.15 5.02 18.88
N ASP A 339 4.06 4.69 20.18
CA ASP A 339 5.22 4.20 20.94
C ASP A 339 5.71 2.86 20.37
N ILE A 340 4.79 2.02 19.87
CA ILE A 340 5.13 0.76 19.19
C ILE A 340 5.81 1.04 17.86
N TYR A 341 5.31 2.02 17.09
CA TYR A 341 5.97 2.47 15.86
C TYR A 341 7.42 2.88 16.15
N MET A 342 7.64 3.75 17.15
CA MET A 342 8.98 4.24 17.50
C MET A 342 9.91 3.13 18.00
N LYS A 343 9.38 2.07 18.63
CA LYS A 343 10.17 0.90 19.08
C LYS A 343 10.49 -0.07 17.94
N ALA A 344 9.61 -0.22 16.95
CA ALA A 344 9.82 -1.10 15.80
C ALA A 344 10.79 -0.49 14.77
N MET A 345 10.80 0.84 14.65
CA MET A 345 11.57 1.58 13.65
C MET A 345 13.09 1.27 13.64
N PRO A 346 13.82 1.19 14.78
CA PRO A 346 15.25 0.86 14.78
C PRO A 346 15.56 -0.52 14.21
N TYR A 347 14.72 -1.52 14.49
CA TYR A 347 14.90 -2.87 13.95
C TYR A 347 14.73 -2.88 12.42
N ARG A 348 13.77 -2.11 11.91
CA ARG A 348 13.57 -1.95 10.47
C ARG A 348 14.74 -1.20 9.81
N LEU A 349 15.32 -0.21 10.48
CA LEU A 349 16.50 0.51 9.98
C LEU A 349 17.72 -0.42 9.94
N ALA A 350 17.95 -1.18 11.02
CA ALA A 350 19.04 -2.15 11.11
C ALA A 350 18.92 -3.23 10.02
N PHE A 351 17.70 -3.65 9.69
CA PHE A 351 17.47 -4.59 8.61
C PHE A 351 17.97 -4.06 7.25
N GLY A 352 17.95 -2.75 7.01
CA GLY A 352 18.50 -2.17 5.76
C GLY A 352 19.98 -2.52 5.54
N LEU A 353 20.79 -2.53 6.61
CA LEU A 353 22.19 -2.97 6.53
C LEU A 353 22.31 -4.48 6.30
N ILE A 354 21.45 -5.26 6.94
CA ILE A 354 21.40 -6.72 6.75
C ILE A 354 21.02 -7.04 5.30
N ALA A 355 20.02 -6.36 4.74
CA ALA A 355 19.59 -6.47 3.37
C ALA A 355 20.71 -6.12 2.37
N ALA A 356 21.44 -5.02 2.60
CA ALA A 356 22.61 -4.67 1.80
C ALA A 356 23.70 -5.75 1.87
N CYS A 357 24.01 -6.25 3.07
CA CYS A 357 24.96 -7.34 3.27
C CYS A 357 24.52 -8.63 2.56
N LEU A 358 23.23 -8.98 2.63
CA LEU A 358 22.68 -10.14 1.94
C LEU A 358 22.90 -10.04 0.43
N VAL A 359 22.55 -8.91 -0.18
CA VAL A 359 22.76 -8.64 -1.63
C VAL A 359 24.23 -8.78 -2.00
N TRP A 360 25.15 -8.30 -1.16
CA TRP A 360 26.58 -8.42 -1.43
C TRP A 360 27.09 -9.87 -1.40
N ILE A 361 26.56 -10.69 -0.47
CA ILE A 361 26.96 -12.09 -0.32
C ILE A 361 26.30 -12.99 -1.38
N THR A 362 25.09 -12.65 -1.86
CA THR A 362 24.28 -13.49 -2.76
C THR A 362 25.08 -14.05 -3.96
N PRO A 363 25.83 -13.25 -4.75
CA PRO A 363 26.53 -13.75 -5.93
C PRO A 363 27.62 -14.79 -5.61
N TYR A 364 28.20 -14.76 -4.41
CA TYR A 364 29.23 -15.71 -3.98
C TYR A 364 28.65 -17.04 -3.49
N ILE A 365 27.38 -17.05 -3.10
CA ILE A 365 26.68 -18.26 -2.62
C ILE A 365 25.98 -19.00 -3.76
N ILE A 366 25.48 -18.27 -4.76
CA ILE A 366 24.76 -18.86 -5.88
C ILE A 366 25.76 -19.47 -6.87
N ASN A 367 25.74 -20.80 -6.98
CA ASN A 367 26.47 -21.53 -8.01
C ASN A 367 25.49 -21.99 -9.10
N ASN A 368 25.76 -21.66 -10.36
CA ASN A 368 24.98 -22.07 -11.53
C ASN A 368 23.46 -21.77 -11.43
N GLY A 369 23.08 -20.64 -10.82
CA GLY A 369 21.67 -20.23 -10.67
C GLY A 369 20.86 -21.03 -9.62
N GLN A 370 21.48 -22.00 -8.95
CA GLN A 370 20.83 -22.76 -7.89
C GLN A 370 21.07 -22.10 -6.53
N VAL A 371 19.98 -21.66 -5.90
CA VAL A 371 20.01 -21.12 -4.54
C VAL A 371 20.07 -22.27 -3.53
N PRO A 372 21.13 -22.38 -2.70
CA PRO A 372 21.22 -23.42 -1.68
C PRO A 372 20.09 -23.31 -0.65
N MET A 373 19.56 -24.46 -0.21
CA MET A 373 18.41 -24.50 0.71
C MET A 373 18.68 -23.79 2.03
N TYR A 374 19.89 -23.89 2.59
CA TYR A 374 20.25 -23.20 3.83
C TYR A 374 20.16 -21.67 3.68
N TYR A 375 20.63 -21.13 2.55
CA TYR A 375 20.61 -19.69 2.28
C TYR A 375 19.17 -19.21 2.07
N PHE A 376 18.35 -20.00 1.37
CA PHE A 376 16.93 -19.72 1.20
C PHE A 376 16.17 -19.68 2.54
N ILE A 377 16.44 -20.62 3.46
CA ILE A 377 15.86 -20.62 4.81
C ILE A 377 16.29 -19.37 5.59
N ILE A 378 17.57 -18.99 5.53
CA ILE A 378 18.10 -17.77 6.17
C ILE A 378 17.37 -16.54 5.62
N LEU A 379 17.20 -16.43 4.30
CA LEU A 379 16.46 -15.32 3.68
C LEU A 379 15.02 -15.26 4.20
N ILE A 380 14.30 -16.39 4.24
CA ILE A 380 12.93 -16.42 4.77
C ILE A 380 12.89 -15.94 6.22
N VAL A 381 13.78 -16.43 7.09
CA VAL A 381 13.80 -16.03 8.51
C VAL A 381 14.09 -14.53 8.67
N LEU A 382 15.07 -14.01 7.94
CA LEU A 382 15.43 -12.59 7.99
C LEU A 382 14.29 -11.70 7.48
N TYR A 383 13.68 -12.04 6.35
CA TYR A 383 12.54 -11.28 5.85
C TYR A 383 11.29 -11.44 6.73
N LEU A 384 11.09 -12.57 7.42
CA LEU A 384 10.02 -12.69 8.42
C LEU A 384 10.23 -11.68 9.56
N ILE A 385 11.46 -11.50 10.05
CA ILE A 385 11.79 -10.50 11.07
C ILE A 385 11.50 -9.08 10.54
N HIS A 386 11.90 -8.78 9.31
CA HIS A 386 11.57 -7.52 8.64
C HIS A 386 10.05 -7.29 8.59
N GLN A 387 9.29 -8.29 8.15
CA GLN A 387 7.83 -8.23 8.03
C GLN A 387 7.14 -8.00 9.38
N ILE A 388 7.64 -8.59 10.47
CA ILE A 388 7.13 -8.30 11.82
C ILE A 388 7.28 -6.81 12.14
N SER A 389 8.49 -6.25 11.93
CA SER A 389 8.75 -4.84 12.23
C SER A 389 7.90 -3.88 11.37
N ALA A 390 7.74 -4.20 10.07
CA ALA A 390 6.93 -3.43 9.14
C ALA A 390 5.44 -3.46 9.51
N SER A 391 4.93 -4.65 9.86
CA SER A 391 3.55 -4.84 10.28
C SER A 391 3.25 -4.11 11.60
N CYS A 392 4.15 -4.18 12.59
CA CYS A 392 4.01 -3.42 13.83
C CYS A 392 3.86 -1.90 13.59
N MET A 393 4.66 -1.34 12.69
CA MET A 393 4.57 0.08 12.32
C MET A 393 3.26 0.40 11.59
N PHE A 394 2.81 -0.47 10.69
CA PHE A 394 1.55 -0.29 9.97
C PHE A 394 0.34 -0.29 10.93
N VAL A 395 0.24 -1.30 11.80
CA VAL A 395 -0.87 -1.42 12.77
C VAL A 395 -0.86 -0.26 13.76
N ALA A 396 0.31 0.17 14.23
CA ALA A 396 0.43 1.33 15.11
C ALA A 396 -0.06 2.63 14.43
N SER A 397 0.24 2.81 13.13
CA SER A 397 -0.24 3.97 12.36
C SER A 397 -1.75 3.95 12.18
N MET A 398 -2.33 2.78 11.85
CA MET A 398 -3.77 2.63 11.68
C MET A 398 -4.54 2.84 12.99
N ALA A 399 -4.02 2.31 14.10
CA ALA A 399 -4.58 2.56 15.43
C ALA A 399 -4.52 4.05 15.80
N PHE A 400 -3.43 4.74 15.44
CA PHE A 400 -3.33 6.18 15.62
C PHE A 400 -4.36 6.94 14.77
N PHE A 401 -4.54 6.59 13.50
CA PHE A 401 -5.51 7.22 12.59
C PHE A 401 -6.94 7.08 13.10
N ALA A 402 -7.33 5.86 13.50
CA ALA A 402 -8.66 5.60 14.06
C ALA A 402 -8.92 6.42 15.33
N LYS A 403 -7.89 6.64 16.16
CA LYS A 403 -7.99 7.40 17.40
C LYS A 403 -8.12 8.91 17.19
N VAL A 404 -7.38 9.48 16.23
CA VAL A 404 -7.34 10.94 16.01
C VAL A 404 -8.41 11.45 15.05
N SER A 405 -9.00 10.58 14.23
CA SER A 405 -10.03 10.98 13.27
C SER A 405 -11.31 11.41 13.98
N ASP A 406 -11.83 12.58 13.61
CA ASP A 406 -13.07 13.11 14.16
C ASP A 406 -14.26 12.23 13.71
N PRO A 407 -15.06 11.65 14.64
CA PRO A 407 -16.21 10.82 14.29
C PRO A 407 -17.24 11.50 13.39
N ALA A 408 -17.37 12.83 13.46
CA ALA A 408 -18.32 13.59 12.64
C ALA A 408 -17.96 13.59 11.15
N VAL A 409 -16.66 13.45 10.84
CA VAL A 409 -16.12 13.52 9.47
C VAL A 409 -15.13 12.37 9.19
N GLY A 410 -15.35 11.24 9.86
CA GLY A 410 -14.38 10.15 9.95
C GLY A 410 -14.01 9.55 8.59
N GLY A 411 -14.94 9.49 7.63
CA GLY A 411 -14.68 8.96 6.28
C GLY A 411 -13.65 9.79 5.52
N THR A 412 -13.86 11.11 5.40
CA THR A 412 -12.91 12.03 4.74
C THR A 412 -11.57 12.10 5.47
N TYR A 413 -11.60 12.09 6.80
CA TYR A 413 -10.40 12.17 7.64
C TYR A 413 -9.52 10.92 7.50
N MET A 414 -10.11 9.72 7.58
CA MET A 414 -9.38 8.46 7.40
C MET A 414 -8.83 8.34 5.98
N THR A 415 -9.62 8.75 4.97
CA THR A 415 -9.18 8.75 3.58
C THR A 415 -7.96 9.66 3.39
N LEU A 416 -7.95 10.86 3.98
CA LEU A 416 -6.80 11.76 3.97
C LEU A 416 -5.54 11.10 4.56
N LEU A 417 -5.65 10.55 5.76
CA LEU A 417 -4.50 9.94 6.45
C LEU A 417 -3.96 8.70 5.71
N ASN A 418 -4.84 7.85 5.19
CA ASN A 418 -4.46 6.69 4.38
C ASN A 418 -3.77 7.11 3.08
N THR A 419 -4.32 8.12 2.40
CA THR A 419 -3.73 8.67 1.16
C THR A 419 -2.33 9.24 1.41
N LEU A 420 -2.16 9.99 2.50
CA LEU A 420 -0.84 10.53 2.89
C LEU A 420 0.15 9.43 3.28
N SER A 421 -0.31 8.38 3.96
CA SER A 421 0.53 7.23 4.34
C SER A 421 1.01 6.43 3.12
N ASN A 422 0.15 6.30 2.10
CA ASN A 422 0.48 5.71 0.80
C ASN A 422 1.46 6.59 0.04
N LEU A 423 1.19 7.90 -0.05
CA LEU A 423 2.09 8.86 -0.69
C LEU A 423 3.49 8.82 -0.05
N GLY A 424 3.55 8.84 1.28
CA GLY A 424 4.78 8.72 2.05
C GLY A 424 5.53 7.40 1.87
N ALA A 425 4.91 6.36 1.30
CA ALA A 425 5.59 5.12 0.91
C ALA A 425 6.07 5.16 -0.54
N ASN A 426 5.22 5.68 -1.44
CA ASN A 426 5.43 5.61 -2.89
C ASN A 426 6.49 6.60 -3.36
N TRP A 427 6.48 7.85 -2.88
CA TRP A 427 7.46 8.84 -3.35
C TRP A 427 8.90 8.49 -2.95
N PRO A 428 9.21 8.00 -1.72
CA PRO A 428 10.57 7.59 -1.39
C PRO A 428 10.99 6.35 -2.18
N ALA A 429 10.09 5.39 -2.40
CA ALA A 429 10.38 4.20 -3.20
C ALA A 429 10.70 4.56 -4.67
N THR A 430 9.92 5.48 -5.25
CA THR A 430 10.16 6.00 -6.61
C THR A 430 11.51 6.72 -6.68
N ALA A 431 11.80 7.58 -5.69
CA ALA A 431 13.06 8.29 -5.60
C ALA A 431 14.25 7.33 -5.46
N ALA A 432 14.11 6.30 -4.62
CA ALA A 432 15.13 5.28 -4.42
C ALA A 432 15.52 4.61 -5.73
N LEU A 433 14.54 4.04 -6.45
CA LEU A 433 14.74 3.43 -7.77
C LEU A 433 15.41 4.39 -8.76
N TRP A 434 15.03 5.67 -8.73
CA TRP A 434 15.57 6.68 -9.65
C TRP A 434 17.03 7.04 -9.36
N PHE A 435 17.46 7.01 -8.09
CA PHE A 435 18.81 7.38 -7.66
C PHE A 435 19.83 6.25 -7.76
N VAL A 436 19.42 4.98 -7.93
CA VAL A 436 20.35 3.85 -8.08
C VAL A 436 21.34 4.09 -9.23
N ASP A 437 20.83 4.38 -10.43
CA ASP A 437 21.66 4.51 -11.63
C ASP A 437 22.64 5.72 -11.57
N PRO A 438 22.22 6.94 -11.19
CA PRO A 438 23.11 8.08 -11.01
C PRO A 438 24.17 7.91 -9.91
N LEU A 439 23.86 7.13 -8.85
CA LEU A 439 24.81 6.85 -7.77
C LEU A 439 25.77 5.70 -8.11
N THR A 440 25.53 4.98 -9.20
CA THR A 440 26.35 3.82 -9.58
C THR A 440 27.61 4.28 -10.32
N LEU A 441 28.78 3.96 -9.76
CA LEU A 441 30.08 4.26 -10.34
C LEU A 441 30.49 3.11 -11.27
N ARG A 442 30.64 3.46 -12.55
CA ARG A 442 31.05 2.55 -13.62
C ARG A 442 32.31 3.10 -14.26
N GLN A 443 33.13 2.23 -14.83
CA GLN A 443 34.33 2.63 -15.53
C GLN A 443 34.54 1.71 -16.74
N CYS A 444 34.94 2.28 -17.88
CA CYS A 444 35.25 1.49 -19.05
C CYS A 444 36.55 0.69 -18.84
N SER A 445 36.60 -0.57 -19.28
CA SER A 445 37.79 -1.41 -19.14
C SER A 445 39.00 -0.91 -19.93
N THR A 446 38.77 -0.15 -21.00
CA THR A 446 39.81 0.34 -21.92
C THR A 446 40.17 1.81 -21.72
N ASP A 447 39.31 2.59 -21.05
CA ASP A 447 39.51 4.02 -20.81
C ASP A 447 39.03 4.42 -19.41
N ALA A 448 39.97 4.79 -18.55
CA ALA A 448 39.70 5.20 -17.19
C ALA A 448 38.97 6.56 -17.08
N SER A 449 38.91 7.34 -18.16
CA SER A 449 38.20 8.63 -18.21
C SER A 449 36.73 8.51 -18.63
N ASN A 450 36.32 7.34 -19.11
CA ASN A 450 34.95 7.06 -19.51
C ASN A 450 34.18 6.36 -18.37
N ASP A 451 33.32 7.11 -17.71
CA ASP A 451 32.54 6.65 -16.55
C ASP A 451 31.27 5.87 -16.92
N CYS A 452 31.04 5.56 -18.21
CA CYS A 452 29.89 4.78 -18.68
C CYS A 452 28.52 5.24 -18.13
N SER A 453 28.38 6.54 -17.84
CA SER A 453 27.23 7.12 -17.16
C SER A 453 26.08 7.35 -18.13
N THR A 454 26.41 7.77 -19.36
CA THR A 454 25.45 8.02 -20.43
C THR A 454 25.37 6.87 -21.44
N LEU A 455 24.25 6.80 -22.17
CA LEU A 455 24.07 5.83 -23.26
C LEU A 455 25.13 6.00 -24.36
N ALA A 456 25.57 7.25 -24.60
CA ALA A 456 26.64 7.58 -25.54
C ALA A 456 28.01 7.09 -25.04
N GLU A 457 28.33 7.28 -23.75
CA GLU A 457 29.57 6.80 -23.13
C GLU A 457 29.68 5.27 -23.12
N LYS A 458 28.56 4.58 -22.86
CA LYS A 458 28.48 3.11 -22.96
C LYS A 458 28.74 2.63 -24.38
N GLN A 459 28.15 3.29 -25.38
CA GLN A 459 28.39 2.99 -26.79
C GLN A 459 29.82 3.30 -27.21
N LEU A 460 30.41 4.37 -26.70
CA LEU A 460 31.81 4.73 -26.93
C LEU A 460 32.77 3.69 -26.35
N CYS A 461 32.49 3.19 -25.14
CA CYS A 461 33.28 2.14 -24.49
C CYS A 461 33.23 0.82 -25.28
N THR A 462 32.05 0.43 -25.76
CA THR A 462 31.88 -0.81 -26.53
C THR A 462 32.44 -0.72 -27.94
N SER A 463 32.37 0.45 -28.58
CA SER A 463 32.93 0.67 -29.92
C SER A 463 34.46 0.82 -29.92
N THR A 464 35.04 1.30 -28.82
CA THR A 464 36.50 1.48 -28.71
C THR A 464 37.14 0.21 -28.16
N ASN A 465 37.79 -0.57 -29.05
CA ASN A 465 38.53 -1.79 -28.72
C ASN A 465 37.72 -2.91 -28.03
N GLY A 466 36.38 -2.90 -28.16
CA GLY A 466 35.52 -3.91 -27.53
C GLY A 466 35.47 -3.82 -25.99
N GLY A 467 35.65 -2.62 -25.44
CA GLY A 467 35.62 -2.38 -24.00
C GLY A 467 34.28 -2.76 -23.36
N THR A 468 34.33 -3.21 -22.10
CA THR A 468 33.16 -3.50 -21.29
C THR A 468 33.10 -2.52 -20.13
N CYS A 469 31.89 -2.02 -19.84
CA CYS A 469 31.69 -1.15 -18.68
C CYS A 469 31.66 -2.00 -17.41
N ILE A 470 32.70 -1.88 -16.59
CA ILE A 470 32.82 -2.61 -15.34
C ILE A 470 32.19 -1.75 -14.24
N MET A 471 31.29 -2.33 -13.44
CA MET A 471 30.75 -1.65 -12.25
C MET A 471 31.76 -1.75 -11.11
N GLN A 472 32.21 -0.60 -10.60
CA GLN A 472 33.15 -0.53 -9.47
C GLN A 472 32.39 -0.47 -8.14
N LEU A 473 31.35 0.38 -8.07
CA LEU A 473 30.52 0.53 -6.89
C LEU A 473 29.05 0.71 -7.29
N ASP A 474 28.20 -0.18 -6.79
CA ASP A 474 26.76 -0.11 -7.03
C ASP A 474 26.12 1.01 -6.19
N GLY A 475 25.33 1.87 -6.84
CA GLY A 475 24.64 2.99 -6.21
C GLY A 475 23.71 2.55 -5.08
N TYR A 476 23.19 1.33 -5.13
CA TYR A 476 22.37 0.74 -4.07
C TYR A 476 23.06 0.74 -2.69
N TYR A 477 24.38 0.49 -2.62
CA TYR A 477 25.08 0.48 -1.33
C TYR A 477 25.25 1.88 -0.75
N ILE A 478 25.57 2.86 -1.61
CA ILE A 478 25.65 4.27 -1.23
C ILE A 478 24.29 4.75 -0.72
N GLU A 479 23.24 4.45 -1.50
CA GLU A 479 21.88 4.84 -1.19
C GLU A 479 21.37 4.18 0.10
N SER A 480 21.67 2.90 0.32
CA SER A 480 21.31 2.17 1.55
C SER A 480 21.95 2.83 2.79
N LEU A 481 23.20 3.26 2.69
CA LEU A 481 23.89 3.97 3.77
C LEU A 481 23.28 5.36 4.01
N LEU A 482 22.99 6.11 2.96
CA LEU A 482 22.33 7.42 3.06
C LEU A 482 20.94 7.31 3.70
N CYS A 483 20.13 6.34 3.26
CA CYS A 483 18.82 6.04 3.83
C CYS A 483 18.93 5.72 5.33
N LEU A 484 19.93 4.92 5.73
CA LEU A 484 20.16 4.60 7.13
C LEU A 484 20.46 5.85 7.97
N ILE A 485 21.39 6.70 7.51
CA ILE A 485 21.79 7.94 8.19
C ILE A 485 20.58 8.88 8.34
N ILE A 486 19.83 9.06 7.26
CA ILE A 486 18.59 9.86 7.25
C ILE A 486 17.57 9.25 8.21
N GLY A 487 17.41 7.93 8.20
CA GLY A 487 16.46 7.20 9.05
C GLY A 487 16.73 7.34 10.54
N PHE A 488 17.99 7.19 10.98
CA PHE A 488 18.35 7.38 12.40
C PHE A 488 18.25 8.85 12.83
N SER A 489 18.64 9.78 11.95
CA SER A 489 18.47 11.22 12.19
C SER A 489 16.99 11.57 12.34
N TRP A 490 16.16 11.03 11.46
CA TRP A 490 14.71 11.18 11.48
C TRP A 490 14.10 10.57 12.73
N LEU A 491 14.53 9.38 13.17
CA LEU A 491 14.03 8.73 14.38
C LEU A 491 14.16 9.62 15.63
N ARG A 492 15.27 10.35 15.77
CA ARG A 492 15.49 11.29 16.88
C ARG A 492 14.49 12.45 16.85
N TRP A 493 14.21 12.98 15.66
CA TRP A 493 13.21 14.05 15.46
C TRP A 493 11.78 13.52 15.65
N GLY A 494 11.46 12.39 15.01
CA GLY A 494 10.16 11.71 15.01
C GLY A 494 9.72 11.35 16.42
N LYS A 495 10.61 10.79 17.25
CA LYS A 495 10.30 10.46 18.66
C LYS A 495 9.80 11.69 19.44
N ARG A 496 10.41 12.86 19.25
CA ARG A 496 9.98 14.11 19.92
C ARG A 496 8.61 14.56 19.43
N LYS A 497 8.38 14.53 18.11
CA LYS A 497 7.11 14.97 17.51
C LYS A 497 5.95 14.03 17.80
N VAL A 498 6.20 12.72 17.81
CA VAL A 498 5.19 11.71 18.16
C VAL A 498 4.76 11.85 19.61
N ASN A 499 5.70 12.02 20.55
CA ASN A 499 5.36 12.28 21.94
C ASN A 499 4.51 13.54 22.11
N PHE A 500 4.83 14.59 21.35
CA PHE A 500 4.02 15.81 21.32
C PHE A 500 2.62 15.58 20.75
N LEU A 501 2.48 14.84 19.64
CA LEU A 501 1.17 14.56 19.02
C LEU A 501 0.29 13.66 19.90
N GLN A 502 0.85 12.62 20.51
CA GLN A 502 0.10 11.71 21.38
C GLN A 502 -0.33 12.37 22.71
N ALA A 503 0.36 13.43 23.15
CA ALA A 503 0.01 14.17 24.36
C ALA A 503 -1.09 15.23 24.13
N ARG A 504 -1.45 15.53 22.88
CA ARG A 504 -2.50 16.52 22.58
C ARG A 504 -3.89 16.00 22.95
N PRO A 505 -4.77 16.86 23.49
CA PRO A 505 -6.16 16.48 23.74
C PRO A 505 -6.89 16.21 22.41
N ILE A 506 -7.91 15.36 22.44
CA ILE A 506 -8.71 14.98 21.26
C ILE A 506 -9.35 16.21 20.59
N SER A 507 -9.65 17.27 21.36
CA SER A 507 -10.17 18.53 20.82
C SER A 507 -9.23 19.19 19.79
N ALA A 508 -7.91 18.96 19.87
CA ALA A 508 -6.94 19.49 18.92
C ALA A 508 -6.96 18.78 17.56
N TRP A 509 -7.78 17.73 17.41
CA TRP A 509 -7.94 16.93 16.20
C TRP A 509 -9.33 17.07 15.56
N LYS A 510 -10.27 17.72 16.27
CA LYS A 510 -11.66 17.91 15.86
C LYS A 510 -11.87 19.24 15.15
N ILE A 511 -12.85 19.29 14.25
CA ILE A 511 -13.25 20.51 13.55
C ILE A 511 -14.42 21.15 14.31
N ASN A 512 -14.35 22.46 14.57
CA ASN A 512 -15.49 23.20 15.10
C ASN A 512 -16.51 23.50 14.00
N LEU A 513 -17.46 22.57 13.80
CA LEU A 513 -18.55 22.70 12.81
C LEU A 513 -19.52 23.87 13.11
N THR A 514 -19.52 24.41 14.33
CA THR A 514 -20.39 25.52 14.76
C THR A 514 -20.14 26.86 14.06
N ARG A 515 -19.02 27.03 13.35
CA ARG A 515 -18.69 28.29 12.66
C ARG A 515 -19.09 28.34 11.18
N GLN A 516 -19.65 27.25 10.62
CA GLN A 516 -19.99 27.15 9.20
C GLN A 516 -21.47 27.42 8.86
N ASN A 517 -22.34 27.59 9.88
CA ASN A 517 -23.76 27.94 9.71
C ASN A 517 -24.07 29.44 9.90
N ARG A 518 -23.09 30.33 9.71
CA ARG A 518 -23.30 31.79 9.71
C ARG A 518 -22.75 32.43 8.45
#